data_AF-A0A0C3CFP4-F1
#
_entry.id   AF-A0A0C3CFP4-F1
#
_cell.length_a   1.000
_cell.length_b   1.000
_cell.length_c   1.000
_cell.angle_alpha   90.00
_cell.angle_beta   90.00
_cell.angle_gamma   90.00
#
_symmetry.space_group_name_H-M   'P 1'
#
loop_
_entity.id
_entity.type
_entity.pdbx_description
1 polymer ?
#
loop_
_entity_poly.entity_id
_entity_poly.type
_entity_poly.pdbx_seq_one_letter_code
_entity_poly.pdbx_strand_id
1 'polypeptide(L)'
;WSDIPWPMAKMPMSPEDISQALIAAYMQSPWWPEKDKAKSTKDRIKDSLKRWHPDRFDNRCLVRVIDSDQERVKEASGNVVRYLNELLRK
;
A
#
# COMPACT_ATOMS: atom_id res chain seq x y z
N TRP A 1 -0.69 12.42 -5.96
CA TRP A 1 0.22 11.75 -5.02
C TRP A 1 -0.34 11.76 -3.59
N SER A 2 -0.68 12.93 -3.05
CA SER A 2 -1.08 13.10 -1.64
C SER A 2 -2.42 12.49 -1.25
N ASP A 3 -3.35 12.31 -2.19
CA ASP A 3 -4.65 11.68 -1.92
C ASP A 3 -4.59 10.15 -1.92
N ILE A 4 -3.43 9.57 -2.25
CA ILE A 4 -3.27 8.11 -2.26
C ILE A 4 -3.09 7.62 -0.82
N PRO A 5 -3.91 6.65 -0.36
CA PRO A 5 -3.87 6.13 1.00
C PRO A 5 -2.74 5.10 1.15
N TRP A 6 -1.50 5.55 1.01
CA TRP A 6 -0.29 4.72 1.12
C TRP A 6 -0.31 3.90 2.42
N PRO A 7 0.11 2.62 2.41
CA PRO A 7 0.05 1.75 3.58
C PRO A 7 1.24 2.02 4.52
N MET A 8 1.37 3.28 4.93
CA MET A 8 2.45 3.80 5.78
C MET A 8 1.88 4.84 6.73
N ALA A 9 2.48 4.94 7.92
CA ALA A 9 2.00 5.87 8.95
C ALA A 9 2.23 7.34 8.57
N LYS A 10 3.27 7.62 7.78
CA LYS A 10 3.53 8.92 7.17
C LYS A 10 3.44 8.77 5.65
N MET A 11 2.90 9.80 5.03
CA MET A 11 2.86 9.91 3.58
C MET A 11 4.29 10.02 3.03
N PRO A 12 4.68 9.22 2.02
CA PRO A 12 5.99 9.33 1.39
C PRO A 12 6.14 10.64 0.62
N MET A 13 7.36 11.17 0.52
CA MET A 13 7.68 12.33 -0.33
C MET A 13 8.27 11.93 -1.68
N SER A 14 8.66 10.66 -1.87
CA SER A 14 9.02 10.04 -3.15
C SER A 14 8.73 8.52 -3.12
N PRO A 15 8.75 7.82 -4.27
CA PRO A 15 8.63 6.36 -4.30
C PRO A 15 9.72 5.61 -3.52
N GLU A 16 10.90 6.23 -3.36
CA GLU A 16 12.05 5.67 -2.63
C GLU A 16 11.85 5.69 -1.12
N ASP A 17 11.03 6.60 -0.59
CA ASP A 17 10.66 6.62 0.84
C ASP A 17 9.79 5.40 1.23
N ILE A 18 9.20 4.72 0.24
CA ILE A 18 8.42 3.51 0.48
C ILE A 18 9.38 2.36 0.78
N SER A 19 9.29 1.83 2.00
CA SER A 19 10.13 0.72 2.43
C SER A 19 9.32 -0.42 3.03
N GLN A 20 9.87 -1.63 2.91
CA GLN A 20 9.27 -2.83 3.51
C GLN A 20 9.08 -2.68 5.02
N ALA A 21 10.03 -2.07 5.72
CA ALA A 21 9.98 -1.90 7.17
C ALA A 21 8.82 -0.99 7.61
N LEU A 22 8.60 0.12 6.90
CA LEU A 22 7.50 1.04 7.19
C LEU A 22 6.13 0.43 6.90
N ILE A 23 6.01 -0.32 5.79
CA ILE A 23 4.79 -1.06 5.46
C ILE A 23 4.54 -2.15 6.50
N ALA A 24 5.58 -2.87 6.94
CA ALA A 24 5.46 -3.89 7.97
C ALA A 24 4.94 -3.31 9.30
N ALA A 25 5.52 -2.18 9.73
CA ALA A 25 5.08 -1.47 10.92
C ALA A 25 3.62 -1.01 10.80
N TYR A 26 3.21 -0.51 9.63
CA TYR A 26 1.81 -0.14 9.37
C TYR A 26 0.85 -1.34 9.47
N MET A 27 1.21 -2.48 8.88
CA MET A 27 0.39 -3.70 8.92
C MET A 27 0.23 -4.29 10.33
N GLN A 28 1.29 -4.16 11.15
CA GLN A 28 1.33 -4.64 12.53
C GLN A 28 0.78 -3.62 13.55
N SER A 29 0.44 -2.40 13.11
CA SER A 29 -0.10 -1.37 13.97
C SER A 29 -1.30 -1.89 14.77
N PRO A 30 -1.47 -1.51 16.05
CA PRO A 30 -2.68 -1.82 16.82
C PRO A 30 -3.87 -0.94 16.42
N TRP A 31 -3.64 0.14 15.67
CA TRP A 31 -4.60 1.19 15.37
C TRP A 31 -5.43 0.92 14.10
N TRP A 32 -5.96 -0.31 13.95
CA TRP A 32 -6.85 -0.62 12.84
C TRP A 32 -8.30 -0.22 13.13
N PRO A 33 -9.08 0.10 12.09
CA PRO A 33 -10.53 0.26 12.22
C PRO A 33 -11.15 -0.95 12.92
N GLU A 34 -12.19 -0.74 13.71
CA GLU A 34 -12.84 -1.79 14.52
C GLU A 34 -13.15 -3.06 13.71
N LYS A 35 -13.66 -2.88 12.48
CA LYS A 35 -13.97 -3.97 11.52
C LYS A 35 -12.77 -4.83 11.10
N ASP A 36 -11.56 -4.31 11.25
CA ASP A 36 -10.30 -4.96 10.85
C ASP A 36 -9.40 -5.31 12.06
N LYS A 37 -9.78 -4.91 13.29
CA LYS A 37 -9.03 -5.21 14.52
C LYS A 37 -8.89 -6.71 14.76
N ALA A 38 -9.96 -7.47 14.51
CA ALA A 38 -9.96 -8.93 14.68
C ALA A 38 -9.18 -9.69 13.60
N LYS A 39 -8.83 -9.03 12.48
CA LYS A 39 -8.05 -9.67 11.40
C LYS A 39 -6.60 -9.85 11.83
N SER A 40 -6.04 -11.03 11.52
CA SER A 40 -4.61 -11.27 11.64
C SER A 40 -3.83 -10.34 10.71
N THR A 41 -2.59 -10.01 11.07
CA THR A 41 -1.65 -9.28 10.20
C THR A 41 -1.57 -9.92 8.81
N LYS A 42 -1.61 -11.26 8.74
CA LYS A 42 -1.58 -12.00 7.46
C LYS A 42 -2.80 -11.71 6.59
N ASP A 43 -3.99 -11.62 7.18
CA ASP A 43 -5.22 -11.29 6.45
C ASP A 43 -5.24 -9.82 6.01
N ARG A 44 -4.71 -8.91 6.82
CA ARG A 44 -4.54 -7.49 6.47
C ARG A 44 -3.59 -7.32 5.28
N ILE A 45 -2.49 -8.08 5.25
CA ILE A 45 -1.54 -8.09 4.12
C ILE A 45 -2.23 -8.61 2.86
N LYS A 46 -2.98 -9.73 2.93
CA LYS A 46 -3.72 -10.27 1.79
C LYS A 46 -4.77 -9.31 1.24
N ASP A 47 -5.50 -8.62 2.12
CA ASP A 47 -6.49 -7.61 1.73
C ASP A 47 -5.83 -6.41 1.05
N SER A 48 -4.72 -5.94 1.63
CA SER A 48 -3.90 -4.88 1.04
C SER A 48 -3.36 -5.28 -0.33
N LEU A 49 -2.86 -6.51 -0.50
CA LEU A 49 -2.42 -7.01 -1.81
C LEU A 49 -3.55 -6.94 -2.84
N LYS A 50 -4.78 -7.34 -2.50
CA LYS A 50 -5.92 -7.22 -3.42
C LYS A 50 -6.21 -5.76 -3.80
N ARG A 51 -6.04 -4.83 -2.86
CA ARG A 51 -6.28 -3.40 -3.09
C ARG A 51 -5.21 -2.76 -3.98
N TRP A 52 -3.96 -3.15 -3.78
CA TRP A 52 -2.79 -2.59 -4.46
C TRP A 52 -2.40 -3.35 -5.73
N HIS A 53 -2.98 -4.53 -5.98
CA HIS A 53 -2.73 -5.30 -7.20
C HIS A 53 -3.01 -4.44 -8.44
N PRO A 54 -2.13 -4.44 -9.46
CA PRO A 54 -2.25 -3.56 -10.63
C PRO A 54 -3.60 -3.71 -11.34
N ASP A 55 -4.14 -4.92 -11.43
CA ASP A 55 -5.49 -5.17 -11.99
C ASP A 55 -6.60 -4.30 -11.37
N ARG A 56 -6.54 -4.04 -10.05
CA ARG A 56 -7.51 -3.17 -9.37
C ARG A 56 -7.02 -1.75 -9.23
N PHE A 57 -5.74 -1.56 -8.90
CA PHE A 57 -5.18 -0.26 -8.60
C PHE A 57 -5.09 0.60 -9.86
N ASP A 58 -4.58 0.06 -10.96
CA ASP A 58 -4.37 0.79 -12.21
C ASP A 58 -5.73 1.23 -12.77
N ASN A 59 -6.70 0.30 -12.81
CA ASN A 59 -8.02 0.53 -13.39
C ASN A 59 -8.94 1.42 -12.54
N ARG A 60 -8.69 1.59 -11.23
CA ARG A 60 -9.61 2.35 -10.34
C ARG A 60 -8.96 3.57 -9.69
N CYS A 61 -7.69 3.48 -9.31
CA CYS A 61 -6.97 4.58 -8.67
C CYS A 61 -6.12 5.33 -9.69
N LEU A 62 -5.27 4.65 -10.46
CA LEU A 62 -4.30 5.31 -11.33
C LEU A 62 -4.95 6.16 -12.42
N VAL A 63 -6.05 5.70 -13.01
CA VAL A 63 -6.85 6.47 -13.99
C VAL A 63 -7.43 7.79 -13.44
N ARG A 64 -7.49 7.95 -12.11
CA ARG A 64 -7.98 9.16 -11.44
C ARG A 64 -6.85 10.07 -10.95
N VAL A 65 -5.61 9.63 -11.05
CA VAL A 65 -4.43 10.41 -10.67
C VAL A 65 -4.11 11.39 -11.81
N ILE A 66 -3.77 12.62 -11.44
CA ILE A 66 -3.32 13.64 -12.41
C ILE A 66 -2.11 13.11 -13.19
N ASP A 67 -2.04 13.44 -14.48
CA ASP A 67 -1.02 12.92 -15.40
C ASP A 67 0.42 13.05 -14.84
N SER A 68 0.75 14.22 -14.29
CA SER A 68 2.06 14.52 -13.71
C SER A 68 2.48 13.61 -12.54
N ASP A 69 1.52 12.97 -11.86
CA ASP A 69 1.79 12.05 -10.75
C ASP A 69 1.62 10.58 -11.15
N GLN A 70 1.08 10.27 -12.34
CA GLN A 70 0.71 8.89 -12.68
C GLN A 70 1.90 7.94 -12.67
N GLU A 71 2.98 8.29 -13.38
CA GLU A 71 4.17 7.43 -13.45
C GLU A 71 4.75 7.17 -12.07
N ARG A 72 4.88 8.24 -11.28
CA ARG A 72 5.36 8.21 -9.92
C ARG A 72 4.49 7.36 -8.99
N VAL A 73 3.16 7.48 -9.07
CA VAL A 73 2.22 6.68 -8.28
C VAL A 73 2.25 5.21 -8.71
N LYS A 74 2.40 4.94 -10.01
CA LYS A 74 2.51 3.59 -10.55
C LYS A 74 3.75 2.88 -10.01
N GLU A 75 4.91 3.52 -10.08
CA GLU A 75 6.15 2.98 -9.51
C GLU A 75 6.00 2.67 -8.01
N ALA A 76 5.50 3.66 -7.26
CA ALA A 76 5.28 3.53 -5.82
C ALA A 76 4.31 2.40 -5.46
N SER A 77 3.22 2.21 -6.22
CA SER A 77 2.29 1.09 -6.03
C SER A 77 2.94 -0.26 -6.30
N GLY A 78 3.85 -0.35 -7.30
CA GLY A 78 4.64 -1.53 -7.57
C GLY A 78 5.53 -1.93 -6.39
N ASN A 79 6.20 -0.94 -5.78
CA ASN A 79 6.99 -1.14 -4.57
C ASN A 79 6.12 -1.67 -3.41
N VAL A 80 4.94 -1.09 -3.19
CA VAL A 80 3.98 -1.56 -2.18
C VAL A 80 3.61 -3.03 -2.40
N VAL A 81 3.20 -3.41 -3.62
CA VAL A 81 2.82 -4.80 -3.93
C VAL A 81 3.98 -5.76 -3.70
N ARG A 82 5.19 -5.38 -4.12
CA ARG A 82 6.40 -6.17 -3.89
C ARG A 82 6.64 -6.41 -2.41
N TYR A 83 6.67 -5.35 -1.61
CA TYR A 83 6.94 -5.46 -0.17
C TYR A 83 5.85 -6.22 0.59
N LEU A 84 4.58 -6.05 0.22
CA LEU A 84 3.49 -6.83 0.80
C LEU A 84 3.62 -8.34 0.48
N ASN A 85 4.05 -8.70 -0.74
CA ASN A 85 4.34 -10.09 -1.09
C ASN A 85 5.52 -10.66 -0.30
N GLU A 86 6.60 -9.89 -0.14
CA GLU A 86 7.76 -10.28 0.67
C GLU A 86 7.37 -10.51 2.14
N LEU A 87 6.48 -9.69 2.70
CA LEU A 87 5.95 -9.87 4.05
C LEU A 87 5.03 -11.08 4.19
N LEU A 88 4.32 -11.48 3.14
CA LEU A 88 3.45 -12.65 3.16
C LEU A 88 4.23 -13.98 3.07
N ARG A 89 5.43 -13.94 2.47
CA ARG A 89 6.33 -15.09 2.31
C ARG A 89 7.13 -15.40 3.57
N LYS A 90 7.29 -14.43 4.47
CA LYS A 90 7.85 -14.63 5.81
C LYS A 90 6.83 -15.31 6.72
#